data_AF-A0A0K9FCD9-F1
#
_entry.id   AF-A0A0K9FCD9-F1
#
_cell.length_a   1.000
_cell.length_b   1.000
_cell.length_c   1.000
_cell.angle_alpha   90.00
_cell.angle_beta   90.00
_cell.angle_gamma   90.00
#
_symmetry.space_group_name_H-M   'P 1'
#
loop_
_entity.id
_entity.type
_entity.pdbx_description
1 polymer ?
#
loop_
_entity_poly.entity_id
_entity_poly.type
_entity_poly.pdbx_seq_one_letter_code
_entity_poly.pdbx_strand_id
1 'polypeptide(L)'
;MTYNHEEKDILYPDGTLMYRGGVKKNDFGHDVYDGKGTLFDQEGELLFEGEFVNHMKQGNGIMYLKGQMIYQGEFIQNKKQGNGILYKDGQVYYEGHFRNDLMEGYGILYYEEDIIAPFKEIREQYPHLNQPQYEGDFVHGMKKGKGKQYYPSGFFQYEGDFIWNHMQGAGKLYYAAESPSTEELANGVTSLQYEGYFFEDMKHGKGKNYSRQGELVSEGQFKEDAMTGHGTLYYANGQASYIGDLVNGEKHGRGDYFNEEGKIIYSGEFINGERLRITPEIEREIEKLQKQLDGLVGLPNAKKELHNLINFIKIQSLRVDHGLTSFPITYHLVFSGNPGTGKTTVARIIGQIYKHLGVLSSGHFVETDRAGLVAGYVGQTALKVQEVVNKAKGGVLFIDEAYSLINDKQDAFGKEAIDSLLKAMEDLRDDLVIIVAGYTELMEEFLLANPGFKSRFNHFVQFDNFSTDELYDIFAMLCKNNDYQYGDVFAHHMKEQLHQIPVESIPNFSNGRYIRNIFEKLVTIQSNRLIQQKSITRKELMEFTEKDILLGVAEHLFDNTF
;
A
#
# COMPACT_ATOMS: atom_id res chain seq x y z
N MET A 1 16.80 45.99 57.40
CA MET A 1 16.63 47.46 57.41
C MET A 1 15.19 47.72 57.00
N THR A 2 14.39 48.24 57.91
CA THR A 2 13.03 48.72 57.63
C THR A 2 13.14 49.92 56.70
N TYR A 3 12.83 49.72 55.41
CA TYR A 3 12.66 50.85 54.50
C TYR A 3 11.42 51.60 54.98
N ASN A 4 11.59 52.86 55.36
CA ASN A 4 10.48 53.77 55.66
C ASN A 4 9.69 53.98 54.36
N HIS A 5 8.65 53.18 54.16
CA HIS A 5 7.66 53.48 53.14
C HIS A 5 6.84 54.65 53.65
N GLU A 6 6.98 55.81 53.01
CA GLU A 6 6.03 56.91 53.17
C GLU A 6 4.89 56.68 52.20
N GLU A 7 3.64 56.78 52.66
CA GLU A 7 2.50 56.85 51.75
C GLU A 7 2.41 58.25 51.15
N LYS A 8 2.30 58.36 49.83
CA LYS A 8 2.12 59.62 49.12
C LYS A 8 1.11 59.53 47.98
N ASP A 9 0.45 60.66 47.75
CA ASP A 9 -0.28 60.95 46.52
C ASP A 9 0.65 61.72 45.58
N ILE A 10 0.89 61.17 44.39
CA ILE A 10 1.67 61.79 43.31
C ILE A 10 0.68 62.16 42.20
N LEU A 11 0.73 63.42 41.75
CA LEU A 11 -0.21 63.98 40.76
C LEU A 11 0.49 64.20 39.41
N TYR A 12 -0.28 64.15 38.33
CA TYR A 12 0.09 64.68 37.03
C TYR A 12 0.18 66.23 37.05
N PRO A 13 0.79 66.86 36.03
CA PRO A 13 0.91 68.33 35.97
C PRO A 13 -0.44 69.09 35.94
N ASP A 14 -1.50 68.44 35.47
CA ASP A 14 -2.87 68.96 35.44
C ASP A 14 -3.60 68.83 36.80
N GLY A 15 -2.97 68.19 37.79
CA GLY A 15 -3.52 67.94 39.12
C GLY A 15 -4.25 66.61 39.27
N THR A 16 -4.37 65.80 38.21
CA THR A 16 -5.01 64.49 38.27
C THR A 16 -4.14 63.50 39.06
N LEU A 17 -4.75 62.62 39.87
CA LEU A 17 -4.01 61.63 40.65
C LEU A 17 -3.29 60.64 39.72
N MET A 18 -1.97 60.49 39.84
CA MET A 18 -1.18 59.53 39.07
C MET A 18 -0.92 58.26 39.88
N TYR A 19 -0.50 58.41 41.14
CA TYR A 19 -0.15 57.29 42.01
C TYR A 19 -0.53 57.58 43.45
N ARG A 20 -1.04 56.58 44.16
CA ARG A 20 -1.27 56.60 45.60
C ARG A 20 -0.69 55.34 46.21
N GLY A 21 0.24 55.47 47.16
CA GLY A 21 0.77 54.31 47.88
C GLY A 21 2.17 54.53 48.42
N GLY A 22 2.84 53.41 48.73
CA GLY A 22 4.19 53.41 49.28
C GLY A 22 5.22 53.96 48.29
N VAL A 23 6.04 54.89 48.78
CA VAL A 23 7.21 55.39 48.06
C VAL A 23 8.47 55.23 48.90
N LYS A 24 9.60 55.12 48.21
CA LYS A 24 10.94 55.30 48.80
C LYS A 24 11.77 56.26 47.95
N LYS A 25 12.87 56.75 48.51
CA LYS A 25 13.85 57.52 47.75
C LYS A 25 14.80 56.59 47.00
N ASN A 26 15.05 56.87 45.72
CA ASN A 26 16.16 56.24 44.99
C ASN A 26 17.51 56.92 45.31
N ASP A 27 18.59 56.42 44.70
CA ASP A 27 19.96 56.92 44.87
C ASP A 27 20.14 58.40 44.47
N PHE A 28 19.19 58.97 43.74
CA PHE A 28 19.18 60.36 43.30
C PHE A 28 18.22 61.26 44.12
N GLY A 29 17.57 60.72 45.15
CA GLY A 29 16.62 61.46 46.00
C GLY A 29 15.24 61.69 45.37
N HIS A 30 14.93 61.03 44.26
CA HIS A 30 13.59 61.04 43.67
C HIS A 30 12.69 59.99 44.34
N ASP A 31 11.40 60.32 44.49
CA ASP A 31 10.41 59.36 44.98
C ASP A 31 10.17 58.29 43.90
N VAL A 32 10.31 57.02 44.29
CA VAL A 32 10.02 55.86 43.44
C VAL A 32 8.95 54.99 44.09
N TYR A 33 8.07 54.39 43.27
CA TYR A 33 6.99 53.54 43.77
C TYR A 33 7.59 52.27 44.37
N ASP A 34 7.28 51.98 45.63
CA ASP A 34 7.84 50.84 46.36
C ASP A 34 6.90 50.38 47.48
N GLY A 35 6.51 49.11 47.45
CA GLY A 35 5.44 48.57 48.31
C GLY A 35 4.08 48.60 47.60
N LYS A 36 2.99 48.56 48.38
CA LYS A 36 1.63 48.55 47.83
C LYS A 36 1.21 49.93 47.35
N GLY A 37 0.54 49.98 46.21
CA GLY A 37 -0.06 51.22 45.71
C GLY A 37 -0.98 51.03 44.52
N THR A 38 -1.52 52.14 44.06
CA THR A 38 -2.54 52.26 43.03
C THR A 38 -2.08 53.29 42.01
N LEU A 39 -2.10 52.93 40.72
CA LEU A 39 -1.66 53.73 39.59
C LEU A 39 -2.85 54.07 38.70
N PHE A 40 -2.91 55.31 38.22
CA PHE A 40 -3.98 55.86 37.40
C PHE A 40 -3.42 56.52 36.12
N ASP A 41 -4.23 56.60 35.06
CA ASP A 41 -3.91 57.38 33.86
C ASP A 41 -4.26 58.87 34.00
N GLN A 42 -4.05 59.66 32.93
CA GLN A 42 -4.28 61.11 32.94
C GLN A 42 -5.76 61.48 32.98
N GLU A 43 -6.63 60.54 32.61
CA GLU A 43 -8.08 60.64 32.70
C GLU A 43 -8.60 60.26 34.10
N GLY A 44 -7.71 59.78 34.98
CA GLY A 44 -8.02 59.35 36.34
C GLY A 44 -8.58 57.92 36.42
N GLU A 45 -8.50 57.15 35.34
CA GLU A 45 -8.89 55.75 35.34
C GLU A 45 -7.81 54.87 35.98
N LEU A 46 -8.27 53.85 36.71
CA LEU A 46 -7.37 52.89 37.35
C LEU A 46 -6.62 52.08 36.29
N LEU A 47 -5.29 52.01 36.43
CA LEU A 47 -4.42 51.19 35.57
C LEU A 47 -3.89 49.95 36.28
N PHE A 48 -3.55 50.08 37.56
CA PHE A 48 -2.97 48.99 38.34
C PHE A 48 -3.15 49.20 39.84
N GLU A 49 -3.42 48.12 40.55
CA GLU A 49 -3.38 48.05 42.01
C GLU A 49 -2.53 46.84 42.42
N GLY A 50 -1.49 47.05 43.23
CA GLY A 50 -0.62 45.95 43.63
C GLY A 50 0.71 46.41 44.22
N GLU A 51 1.68 45.50 44.19
CA GLU A 51 3.02 45.75 44.69
C GLU A 51 3.95 46.35 43.61
N PHE A 52 4.83 47.26 44.05
CA PHE A 52 5.83 47.92 43.23
C PHE A 52 7.22 47.75 43.85
N VAL A 53 8.24 47.64 43.00
CA VAL A 53 9.65 47.78 43.37
C VAL A 53 10.31 48.71 42.36
N ASN A 54 10.80 49.87 42.82
CA ASN A 54 11.44 50.89 41.97
C ASN A 54 10.61 51.24 40.71
N HIS A 55 9.34 51.64 40.88
CA HIS A 55 8.36 51.91 39.81
C HIS A 55 7.86 50.71 39.00
N MET A 56 8.48 49.54 39.12
CA MET A 56 8.07 48.36 38.37
C MET A 56 7.04 47.56 39.15
N LYS A 57 5.97 47.11 38.49
CA LYS A 57 5.01 46.15 39.05
C LYS A 57 5.76 44.88 39.41
N GLN A 58 5.57 44.42 40.64
CA GLN A 58 6.24 43.26 41.23
C GLN A 58 5.25 42.52 42.12
N GLY A 59 5.37 41.20 42.30
CA GLY A 59 4.48 40.46 43.21
C GLY A 59 3.05 40.44 42.70
N ASN A 60 2.07 40.32 43.61
CA ASN A 60 0.67 40.23 43.22
C ASN A 60 0.07 41.60 42.87
N GLY A 61 -0.73 41.65 41.82
CA GLY A 61 -1.47 42.85 41.45
C GLY A 61 -2.62 42.59 40.49
N ILE A 62 -3.42 43.63 40.30
CA ILE A 62 -4.56 43.67 39.40
C ILE A 62 -4.31 44.80 38.40
N MET A 63 -4.46 44.50 37.12
CA MET A 63 -4.28 45.43 36.02
C MET A 63 -5.61 45.70 35.34
N TYR A 64 -5.81 46.95 34.98
CA TYR A 64 -7.04 47.48 34.42
C TYR A 64 -6.77 48.17 33.09
N LEU A 65 -7.77 48.19 32.21
CA LEU A 65 -7.78 48.94 30.97
C LEU A 65 -9.20 49.46 30.73
N LYS A 66 -9.36 50.78 30.55
CA LYS A 66 -10.67 51.41 30.37
C LYS A 66 -11.67 51.07 31.49
N GLY A 67 -11.17 51.07 32.73
CA GLY A 67 -11.93 50.69 33.92
C GLY A 67 -12.27 49.20 34.05
N GLN A 68 -11.90 48.34 33.09
CA GLN A 68 -12.15 46.89 33.17
C GLN A 68 -10.91 46.15 33.66
N MET A 69 -11.11 45.17 34.55
CA MET A 69 -10.05 44.26 34.96
C MET A 69 -9.61 43.44 33.73
N ILE A 70 -8.32 43.46 33.41
CA ILE A 70 -7.75 42.69 32.30
C ILE A 70 -6.78 41.61 32.78
N TYR A 71 -6.23 41.71 33.98
CA TYR A 71 -5.38 40.68 34.55
C TYR A 71 -5.32 40.77 36.08
N GLN A 72 -5.26 39.63 36.74
CA GLN A 72 -5.00 39.50 38.17
C GLN A 72 -3.97 38.38 38.37
N GLY A 73 -2.84 38.67 39.00
CA GLY A 73 -1.81 37.65 39.21
C GLY A 73 -0.46 38.23 39.59
N GLU A 74 0.59 37.43 39.39
CA GLU A 74 1.95 37.80 39.72
C GLU A 74 2.62 38.62 38.61
N PHE A 75 3.47 39.56 39.02
CA PHE A 75 4.28 40.41 38.17
C PHE A 75 5.76 40.32 38.54
N ILE A 76 6.64 40.31 37.54
CA ILE A 76 8.07 40.55 37.71
C ILE A 76 8.50 41.59 36.69
N GLN A 77 9.04 42.71 37.16
CA GLN A 77 9.52 43.81 36.30
C GLN A 77 8.51 44.24 35.23
N ASN A 78 7.29 44.57 35.66
CA ASN A 78 6.14 44.96 34.82
C ASN A 78 5.51 43.86 33.95
N LYS A 79 6.09 42.66 33.89
CA LYS A 79 5.57 41.56 33.07
C LYS A 79 4.75 40.58 33.91
N LYS A 80 3.68 40.05 33.33
CA LYS A 80 2.90 38.95 33.92
C LYS A 80 3.80 37.73 34.04
N GLN A 81 3.76 37.10 35.20
CA GLN A 81 4.61 35.97 35.57
C GLN A 81 3.80 35.06 36.50
N GLY A 82 4.21 33.80 36.67
CA GLY A 82 3.61 32.93 37.69
C GLY A 82 2.14 32.66 37.39
N ASN A 83 1.35 32.37 38.43
CA ASN A 83 -0.09 32.13 38.25
C ASN A 83 -0.86 33.44 38.08
N GLY A 84 -1.83 33.45 37.18
CA GLY A 84 -2.73 34.58 37.01
C GLY A 84 -3.99 34.24 36.22
N ILE A 85 -4.91 35.19 36.24
CA ILE A 85 -6.18 35.16 35.54
C ILE A 85 -6.18 36.36 34.59
N LEU A 86 -6.31 36.08 33.30
CA LEU A 86 -6.45 37.05 32.23
C LEU A 86 -7.93 37.18 31.89
N TYR A 87 -8.40 38.41 31.75
CA TYR A 87 -9.79 38.71 31.47
C TYR A 87 -9.92 39.37 30.09
N LYS A 88 -11.02 39.10 29.40
CA LYS A 88 -11.43 39.75 28.15
C LYS A 88 -12.91 40.10 28.26
N ASP A 89 -13.23 41.37 27.99
CA ASP A 89 -14.59 41.92 28.09
C ASP A 89 -15.28 41.62 29.44
N GLY A 90 -14.50 41.65 30.53
CA GLY A 90 -14.98 41.40 31.89
C GLY A 90 -15.18 39.93 32.27
N GLN A 91 -14.88 38.98 31.37
CA GLN A 91 -14.95 37.54 31.63
C GLN A 91 -13.56 36.91 31.70
N VAL A 92 -13.44 35.80 32.42
CA VAL A 92 -12.18 35.03 32.47
C VAL A 92 -11.91 34.47 31.08
N TYR A 93 -10.76 34.83 30.51
CA TYR A 93 -10.31 34.36 29.21
C TYR A 93 -9.25 33.27 29.35
N TYR A 94 -8.35 33.40 30.33
CA TYR A 94 -7.36 32.36 30.65
C TYR A 94 -7.03 32.36 32.13
N GLU A 95 -6.93 31.18 32.72
CA GLU A 95 -6.43 30.96 34.08
C GLU A 95 -5.26 29.99 34.01
N GLY A 96 -4.10 30.38 34.51
CA GLY A 96 -2.94 29.50 34.50
C GLY A 96 -1.64 30.24 34.67
N HIS A 97 -0.57 29.58 34.26
CA HIS A 97 0.77 30.10 34.46
C HIS A 97 1.21 31.01 33.29
N PHE A 98 2.00 32.04 33.62
CA PHE A 98 2.52 33.07 32.73
C PHE A 98 4.04 33.17 32.83
N ARG A 99 4.69 33.48 31.70
CA ARG A 99 6.12 33.81 31.64
C ARG A 99 6.34 34.94 30.65
N ASN A 100 6.82 36.08 31.14
CA ASN A 100 7.05 37.26 30.31
C ASN A 100 5.83 37.65 29.45
N ASP A 101 4.67 37.81 30.09
CA ASP A 101 3.38 38.17 29.45
C ASP A 101 2.71 37.08 28.59
N LEU A 102 3.37 35.96 28.34
CA LEU A 102 2.85 34.84 27.55
C LEU A 102 2.29 33.74 28.45
N MET A 103 1.23 33.07 28.00
CA MET A 103 0.72 31.84 28.62
C MET A 103 1.78 30.75 28.49
N GLU A 104 2.15 30.13 29.61
CA GLU A 104 3.28 29.21 29.70
C GLU A 104 3.03 28.17 30.80
N GLY A 105 3.19 26.88 30.48
CA GLY A 105 2.86 25.77 31.38
C GLY A 105 1.38 25.43 31.34
N TYR A 106 0.88 24.79 32.39
CA TYR A 106 -0.52 24.39 32.47
C TYR A 106 -1.45 25.59 32.60
N GLY A 107 -2.57 25.56 31.87
CA GLY A 107 -3.63 26.55 31.98
C GLY A 107 -4.95 26.11 31.38
N ILE A 108 -5.97 26.90 31.66
CA ILE A 108 -7.35 26.74 31.20
C ILE A 108 -7.70 27.98 30.38
N LEU A 109 -8.08 27.76 29.13
CA LEU A 109 -8.50 28.78 28.18
C LEU A 109 -10.01 28.71 27.98
N TYR A 110 -10.70 29.84 28.05
CA TYR A 110 -12.15 29.95 27.95
C TYR A 110 -12.57 30.60 26.63
N TYR A 111 -13.79 30.26 26.17
CA TYR A 111 -14.40 30.91 25.03
C TYR A 111 -14.85 32.34 25.37
N GLU A 112 -14.92 33.19 24.35
CA GLU A 112 -15.57 34.50 24.43
C GLU A 112 -17.10 34.34 24.42
N GLU A 113 -17.83 35.24 25.09
CA GLU A 113 -19.29 35.16 25.29
C GLU A 113 -20.06 35.06 23.95
N ASP A 114 -19.59 35.73 22.90
CA ASP A 114 -20.22 35.71 21.58
C ASP A 114 -20.17 34.33 20.90
N ILE A 115 -19.10 33.55 21.15
CA ILE A 115 -18.96 32.18 20.64
C ILE A 115 -19.89 31.21 21.38
N ILE A 116 -20.11 31.41 22.68
CA ILE A 116 -20.99 30.56 23.50
C ILE A 116 -22.45 31.00 23.46
N ALA A 117 -22.76 32.23 23.04
CA ALA A 117 -24.11 32.76 23.02
C ALA A 117 -25.15 31.84 22.34
N PRO A 118 -24.85 31.17 21.20
CA PRO A 118 -25.78 30.21 20.58
C PRO A 118 -26.06 28.95 21.43
N PHE A 119 -25.21 28.67 22.41
CA PHE A 119 -25.26 27.47 23.26
C PHE A 119 -25.58 27.79 24.73
N LYS A 120 -26.00 29.02 25.02
CA LYS A 120 -26.26 29.46 26.39
C LYS A 120 -27.36 28.66 27.07
N GLU A 121 -28.48 28.45 26.38
CA GLU A 121 -29.62 27.70 26.91
C GLU A 121 -29.24 26.27 27.34
N ILE A 122 -28.52 25.54 26.49
CA ILE A 122 -28.10 24.16 26.79
C ILE A 122 -27.10 24.11 27.95
N ARG A 123 -26.17 25.08 28.03
CA ARG A 123 -25.18 25.20 29.11
C ARG A 123 -25.81 25.59 30.46
N GLU A 124 -26.87 26.39 30.45
CA GLU A 124 -27.65 26.75 31.65
C GLU A 124 -28.51 25.57 32.13
N GLN A 125 -29.12 24.84 31.19
CA GLN A 125 -29.91 23.66 31.51
C GLN A 125 -29.05 22.47 32.01
N TYR A 126 -27.82 22.36 31.50
CA TYR A 126 -26.88 21.29 31.82
C TYR A 126 -25.54 21.89 32.31
N PRO A 127 -25.43 22.25 33.60
CA PRO A 127 -24.28 22.99 34.12
C PRO A 127 -22.92 22.31 33.93
N HIS A 128 -22.86 20.98 33.80
CA HIS A 128 -21.62 20.25 33.52
C HIS A 128 -21.08 20.50 32.10
N LEU A 129 -21.87 21.09 31.20
CA LEU A 129 -21.43 21.57 29.89
C LEU A 129 -20.76 22.95 29.95
N ASN A 130 -20.63 23.56 31.13
CA ASN A 130 -19.82 24.77 31.31
C ASN A 130 -18.32 24.45 31.32
N GLN A 131 -17.87 23.81 30.24
CA GLN A 131 -16.50 23.42 30.01
C GLN A 131 -15.70 24.56 29.35
N PRO A 132 -14.38 24.65 29.64
CA PRO A 132 -13.49 25.60 29.00
C PRO A 132 -13.30 25.26 27.52
N GLN A 133 -12.70 26.16 26.75
CA GLN A 133 -12.28 25.85 25.38
C GLN A 133 -11.18 24.78 25.39
N TYR A 134 -10.17 24.97 26.23
CA TYR A 134 -9.02 24.08 26.31
C TYR A 134 -8.45 24.05 27.73
N GLU A 135 -7.98 22.87 28.12
CA GLU A 135 -7.26 22.64 29.37
C GLU A 135 -5.99 21.84 29.05
N GLY A 136 -4.82 22.37 29.38
CA GLY A 136 -3.55 21.69 29.14
C GLY A 136 -2.35 22.62 29.11
N ASP A 137 -1.27 22.14 28.52
CA ASP A 137 0.01 22.85 28.49
C ASP A 137 0.08 23.89 27.36
N PHE A 138 0.73 25.02 27.67
CA PHE A 138 1.03 26.13 26.78
C PHE A 138 2.54 26.40 26.74
N VAL A 139 3.04 26.80 25.56
CA VAL A 139 4.38 27.35 25.38
C VAL A 139 4.30 28.56 24.47
N HIS A 140 4.79 29.70 24.94
CA HIS A 140 4.74 30.97 24.20
C HIS A 140 3.33 31.36 23.72
N GLY A 141 2.32 31.14 24.56
CA GLY A 141 0.94 31.47 24.21
C GLY A 141 0.22 30.47 23.31
N MET A 142 0.86 29.35 22.95
CA MET A 142 0.27 28.35 22.06
C MET A 142 0.13 27.00 22.76
N LYS A 143 -0.94 26.26 22.46
CA LYS A 143 -1.16 24.90 23.00
C LYS A 143 -0.01 24.00 22.57
N LYS A 144 0.58 23.27 23.51
CA LYS A 144 1.67 22.33 23.25
C LYS A 144 1.70 21.23 24.28
N GLY A 145 1.82 19.98 23.86
CA GLY A 145 1.80 18.82 24.75
C GLY A 145 0.39 18.27 24.92
N LYS A 146 0.11 17.59 26.02
CA LYS A 146 -1.20 16.95 26.20
C LYS A 146 -2.25 17.97 26.63
N GLY A 147 -3.44 17.87 26.05
CA GLY A 147 -4.55 18.72 26.43
C GLY A 147 -5.90 18.13 26.10
N LYS A 148 -6.93 18.74 26.66
CA LYS A 148 -8.34 18.48 26.41
C LYS A 148 -8.96 19.70 25.78
N GLN A 149 -9.78 19.48 24.74
CA GLN A 149 -10.50 20.53 24.05
C GLN A 149 -12.00 20.20 24.03
N TYR A 150 -12.83 21.23 24.14
CA TYR A 150 -14.28 21.11 24.14
C TYR A 150 -14.89 22.02 23.08
N TYR A 151 -16.01 21.58 22.50
CA TYR A 151 -16.80 22.40 21.59
C TYR A 151 -17.41 23.61 22.32
N PRO A 152 -17.81 24.68 21.61
CA PRO A 152 -18.56 25.78 22.18
C PRO A 152 -19.85 25.36 22.89
N SER A 153 -20.46 24.24 22.52
CA SER A 153 -21.61 23.65 23.21
C SER A 153 -21.28 23.06 24.58
N GLY A 154 -20.00 22.89 24.92
CA GLY A 154 -19.54 22.26 26.16
C GLY A 154 -19.25 20.77 26.03
N PHE A 155 -19.59 20.17 24.89
CA PHE A 155 -19.31 18.76 24.63
C PHE A 155 -17.82 18.52 24.42
N PHE A 156 -17.33 17.38 24.90
CA PHE A 156 -15.95 16.97 24.72
C PHE A 156 -15.62 16.82 23.23
N GLN A 157 -14.52 17.43 22.79
CA GLN A 157 -14.09 17.42 21.39
C GLN A 157 -12.89 16.50 21.19
N TYR A 158 -11.81 16.74 21.93
CA TYR A 158 -10.54 16.09 21.67
C TYR A 158 -9.70 15.92 22.94
N GLU A 159 -9.02 14.78 23.03
CA GLU A 159 -7.88 14.59 23.93
C GLU A 159 -6.68 14.04 23.18
N GLY A 160 -5.51 14.63 23.38
CA GLY A 160 -4.30 14.19 22.71
C GLY A 160 -3.18 15.22 22.78
N ASP A 161 -2.19 15.05 21.92
CA ASP A 161 -1.07 15.98 21.84
C ASP A 161 -1.41 17.19 20.93
N PHE A 162 -0.91 18.35 21.32
CA PHE A 162 -0.98 19.59 20.55
C PHE A 162 0.43 20.06 20.23
N ILE A 163 0.60 20.66 19.06
CA ILE A 163 1.80 21.44 18.71
C ILE A 163 1.33 22.72 18.02
N TRP A 164 1.68 23.87 18.60
CA TRP A 164 1.38 25.20 18.03
C TRP A 164 -0.11 25.40 17.72
N ASN A 165 -0.99 25.05 18.67
CA ASN A 165 -2.45 25.08 18.57
C ASN A 165 -3.13 24.00 17.74
N HIS A 166 -2.38 23.19 16.99
CA HIS A 166 -2.92 22.12 16.15
C HIS A 166 -2.89 20.77 16.87
N MET A 167 -3.91 19.94 16.65
CA MET A 167 -3.90 18.53 17.04
C MET A 167 -2.77 17.81 16.31
N GLN A 168 -1.94 17.09 17.05
CA GLN A 168 -0.74 16.45 16.56
C GLN A 168 -0.55 15.12 17.28
N GLY A 169 0.14 14.16 16.67
CA GLY A 169 0.49 12.92 17.38
C GLY A 169 -0.76 12.11 17.75
N ALA A 170 -0.72 11.36 18.85
CA ALA A 170 -1.80 10.46 19.21
C ALA A 170 -2.95 11.20 19.91
N GLY A 171 -4.19 10.91 19.51
CA GLY A 171 -5.35 11.50 20.16
C GLY A 171 -6.67 10.78 19.84
N LYS A 172 -7.72 11.25 20.51
CA LYS A 172 -9.10 10.83 20.32
C LYS A 172 -9.96 12.04 20.02
N LEU A 173 -10.74 11.93 18.95
CA LEU A 173 -11.68 12.96 18.50
C LEU A 173 -13.11 12.42 18.62
N TYR A 174 -14.00 13.26 19.11
CA TYR A 174 -15.42 12.96 19.35
C TYR A 174 -16.30 13.81 18.44
N TYR A 175 -17.43 13.23 18.02
CA TYR A 175 -18.33 13.94 17.12
C TYR A 175 -18.92 15.22 17.74
N ALA A 176 -19.18 16.23 16.92
CA ALA A 176 -19.97 17.39 17.34
C ALA A 176 -21.43 17.00 17.68
N ALA A 177 -22.03 17.68 18.65
CA ALA A 177 -23.41 17.44 19.08
C ALA A 177 -24.40 18.40 18.37
N GLU A 178 -24.78 18.10 17.13
CA GLU A 178 -25.78 18.91 16.39
C GLU A 178 -27.22 18.68 16.89
N SER A 179 -27.55 17.45 17.28
CA SER A 179 -28.84 17.08 17.87
C SER A 179 -28.61 15.97 18.91
N PRO A 180 -28.07 16.34 20.09
CA PRO A 180 -27.61 15.36 21.06
C PRO A 180 -28.77 14.56 21.67
N SER A 181 -28.52 13.28 21.93
CA SER A 181 -29.46 12.43 22.67
C SER A 181 -29.55 12.83 24.14
N THR A 182 -30.59 12.37 24.85
CA THR A 182 -30.71 12.59 26.31
C THR A 182 -29.50 12.07 27.09
N GLU A 183 -28.89 10.98 26.64
CA GLU A 183 -27.70 10.39 27.26
C GLU A 183 -26.45 11.21 26.96
N GLU A 184 -26.28 11.67 25.72
CA GLU A 184 -25.18 12.57 25.35
C GLU A 184 -25.26 13.88 26.15
N LEU A 185 -26.46 14.46 26.30
CA LEU A 185 -26.70 15.65 27.14
C LEU A 185 -26.31 15.41 28.61
N ALA A 186 -26.68 14.25 29.16
CA ALA A 186 -26.36 13.90 30.55
C ALA A 186 -24.85 13.73 30.78
N ASN A 187 -24.12 13.20 29.80
CA ASN A 187 -22.70 12.85 29.94
C ASN A 187 -21.74 13.94 29.42
N GLY A 188 -22.20 14.82 28.51
CA GLY A 188 -21.37 15.84 27.86
C GLY A 188 -20.33 15.30 26.89
N VAL A 189 -20.48 14.06 26.43
CA VAL A 189 -19.60 13.42 25.45
C VAL A 189 -20.46 12.65 24.45
N THR A 190 -20.07 12.74 23.18
CA THR A 190 -20.69 12.01 22.08
C THR A 190 -19.92 10.71 21.81
N SER A 191 -20.35 9.94 20.82
CA SER A 191 -19.56 8.80 20.36
C SER A 191 -18.17 9.22 19.87
N LEU A 192 -17.18 8.38 20.17
CA LEU A 192 -15.84 8.50 19.59
C LEU A 192 -15.98 8.52 18.05
N GLN A 193 -15.29 9.45 17.39
CA GLN A 193 -15.27 9.55 15.93
C GLN A 193 -14.01 8.92 15.37
N TYR A 194 -12.87 9.22 16.00
CA TYR A 194 -11.56 8.74 15.57
C TYR A 194 -10.61 8.58 16.74
N GLU A 195 -9.82 7.51 16.71
CA GLU A 195 -8.67 7.29 17.59
C GLU A 195 -7.46 6.94 16.73
N GLY A 196 -6.38 7.71 16.87
CA GLY A 196 -5.19 7.50 16.04
C GLY A 196 -4.26 8.70 16.06
N TYR A 197 -3.43 8.79 15.01
CA TYR A 197 -2.49 9.89 14.87
C TYR A 197 -3.11 11.08 14.10
N PHE A 198 -2.63 12.28 14.43
CA PHE A 198 -2.98 13.56 13.83
C PHE A 198 -1.73 14.30 13.35
N PHE A 199 -1.89 15.09 12.30
CA PHE A 199 -0.91 16.05 11.81
C PHE A 199 -1.64 17.30 11.31
N GLU A 200 -1.38 18.46 11.91
CA GLU A 200 -2.04 19.73 11.56
C GLU A 200 -3.58 19.61 11.50
N ASP A 201 -4.18 19.13 12.59
CA ASP A 201 -5.63 18.92 12.75
C ASP A 201 -6.27 17.81 11.89
N MET A 202 -5.52 17.20 10.96
CA MET A 202 -6.02 16.13 10.10
C MET A 202 -5.61 14.75 10.60
N LYS A 203 -6.44 13.74 10.36
CA LYS A 203 -6.10 12.33 10.62
C LYS A 203 -4.89 11.94 9.76
N HIS A 204 -3.91 11.30 10.38
CA HIS A 204 -2.66 10.91 9.74
C HIS A 204 -2.13 9.60 10.35
N GLY A 205 -1.34 8.83 9.61
CA GLY A 205 -0.74 7.60 10.12
C GLY A 205 -1.77 6.54 10.50
N LYS A 206 -1.50 5.73 11.54
CA LYS A 206 -2.41 4.67 11.94
C LYS A 206 -3.60 5.22 12.73
N GLY A 207 -4.81 4.75 12.43
CA GLY A 207 -6.00 5.15 13.17
C GLY A 207 -7.22 4.25 12.96
N LYS A 208 -8.29 4.57 13.69
CA LYS A 208 -9.58 3.89 13.70
C LYS A 208 -10.69 4.92 13.59
N ASN A 209 -11.64 4.72 12.67
CA ASN A 209 -12.87 5.51 12.62
C ASN A 209 -14.04 4.72 13.19
N TYR A 210 -14.93 5.43 13.85
CA TYR A 210 -16.14 4.90 14.46
C TYR A 210 -17.38 5.62 13.91
N SER A 211 -18.52 4.94 13.86
CA SER A 211 -19.81 5.52 13.49
C SER A 211 -20.40 6.35 14.63
N ARG A 212 -21.49 7.10 14.38
CA ARG A 212 -22.19 7.82 15.46
C ARG A 212 -22.82 6.87 16.48
N GLN A 213 -23.05 5.61 16.11
CA GLN A 213 -23.52 4.55 16.99
C GLN A 213 -22.36 3.89 17.78
N GLY A 214 -21.11 4.29 17.54
CA GLY A 214 -19.93 3.74 18.22
C GLY A 214 -19.38 2.46 17.60
N GLU A 215 -19.86 2.06 16.42
CA GLU A 215 -19.38 0.88 15.70
C GLU A 215 -18.06 1.20 15.01
N LEU A 216 -17.07 0.29 15.06
CA LEU A 216 -15.83 0.45 14.30
C LEU A 216 -16.16 0.36 12.80
N VAL A 217 -15.90 1.42 12.04
CA VAL A 217 -16.21 1.50 10.59
C VAL A 217 -14.98 1.15 9.76
N SER A 218 -13.81 1.59 10.21
CA SER A 218 -12.55 1.33 9.52
C SER A 218 -11.34 1.44 10.44
N GLU A 219 -10.29 0.70 10.12
CA GLU A 219 -8.96 0.86 10.74
C GLU A 219 -7.86 0.72 9.69
N GLY A 220 -6.78 1.49 9.81
CA GLY A 220 -5.70 1.44 8.83
C GLY A 220 -4.84 2.69 8.84
N GLN A 221 -4.21 2.96 7.70
CA GLN A 221 -3.37 4.12 7.47
C GLN A 221 -4.20 5.30 6.92
N PHE A 222 -3.88 6.51 7.36
CA PHE A 222 -4.54 7.76 7.03
C PHE A 222 -3.53 8.79 6.54
N LYS A 223 -3.97 9.65 5.64
CA LYS A 223 -3.25 10.84 5.21
C LYS A 223 -4.29 11.90 4.82
N GLU A 224 -4.18 13.10 5.40
CA GLU A 224 -5.05 14.24 5.07
C GLU A 224 -6.54 13.85 5.20
N ASP A 225 -6.92 13.31 6.36
CA ASP A 225 -8.27 12.81 6.71
C ASP A 225 -8.77 11.58 5.94
N ALA A 226 -8.10 11.17 4.88
CA ALA A 226 -8.51 10.04 4.05
C ALA A 226 -7.72 8.77 4.35
N MET A 227 -8.37 7.61 4.27
CA MET A 227 -7.65 6.33 4.34
C MET A 227 -6.82 6.13 3.08
N THR A 228 -5.58 5.67 3.27
CA THR A 228 -4.65 5.38 2.19
C THR A 228 -3.79 4.17 2.54
N GLY A 229 -3.35 3.39 1.54
CA GLY A 229 -2.58 2.18 1.78
C GLY A 229 -3.42 1.07 2.42
N HIS A 230 -2.79 0.15 3.14
CA HIS A 230 -3.48 -1.04 3.64
C HIS A 230 -4.41 -0.72 4.83
N GLY A 231 -5.65 -1.20 4.77
CA GLY A 231 -6.65 -1.00 5.80
C GLY A 231 -7.80 -2.00 5.76
N THR A 232 -8.60 -1.97 6.81
CA THR A 232 -9.79 -2.81 7.01
C THR A 232 -11.03 -1.92 7.10
N LEU A 233 -12.07 -2.28 6.36
CA LEU A 233 -13.41 -1.73 6.51
C LEU A 233 -14.30 -2.77 7.20
N TYR A 234 -15.31 -2.34 7.94
CA TYR A 234 -16.18 -3.21 8.72
C TYR A 234 -17.66 -3.02 8.36
N TYR A 235 -18.43 -4.07 8.57
CA TYR A 235 -19.89 -4.01 8.67
C TYR A 235 -20.30 -3.55 10.09
N ALA A 236 -21.55 -3.11 10.24
CA ALA A 236 -22.12 -2.72 11.54
C ALA A 236 -22.07 -3.85 12.58
N ASN A 237 -22.10 -5.11 12.13
CA ASN A 237 -21.96 -6.29 13.00
C ASN A 237 -20.51 -6.53 13.49
N GLY A 238 -19.55 -5.69 13.10
CA GLY A 238 -18.13 -5.76 13.49
C GLY A 238 -17.29 -6.72 12.65
N GLN A 239 -17.87 -7.42 11.67
CA GLN A 239 -17.08 -8.24 10.76
C GLN A 239 -16.41 -7.38 9.70
N ALA A 240 -15.21 -7.78 9.27
CA ALA A 240 -14.54 -7.12 8.16
C ALA A 240 -15.45 -7.22 6.92
N SER A 241 -15.70 -6.09 6.26
CA SER A 241 -16.30 -6.04 4.94
C SER A 241 -15.23 -6.05 3.85
N TYR A 242 -14.06 -5.47 4.13
CA TYR A 242 -12.94 -5.40 3.21
C TYR A 242 -11.60 -5.37 3.97
N ILE A 243 -10.59 -6.07 3.46
CA ILE A 243 -9.20 -5.98 3.91
C ILE A 243 -8.34 -5.83 2.66
N GLY A 244 -7.64 -4.71 2.51
CA GLY A 244 -6.85 -4.47 1.31
C GLY A 244 -6.32 -3.05 1.21
N ASP A 245 -5.87 -2.70 0.02
CA ASP A 245 -5.37 -1.35 -0.25
C ASP A 245 -6.52 -0.35 -0.45
N LEU A 246 -6.32 0.87 0.05
CA LEU A 246 -7.26 1.98 -0.11
C LEU A 246 -6.55 3.20 -0.67
N VAL A 247 -7.27 3.99 -1.45
CA VAL A 247 -6.86 5.32 -1.91
C VAL A 247 -8.03 6.26 -1.69
N ASN A 248 -7.82 7.33 -0.91
CA ASN A 248 -8.85 8.31 -0.56
C ASN A 248 -10.11 7.71 0.07
N GLY A 249 -9.99 6.65 0.86
CA GLY A 249 -11.13 5.95 1.47
C GLY A 249 -11.84 4.94 0.56
N GLU A 250 -11.47 4.86 -0.72
CA GLU A 250 -12.04 3.89 -1.65
C GLU A 250 -11.14 2.66 -1.77
N LYS A 251 -11.77 1.49 -1.95
CA LYS A 251 -11.05 0.23 -2.22
C LYS A 251 -10.26 0.38 -3.51
N HIS A 252 -8.97 0.10 -3.49
CA HIS A 252 -8.10 0.24 -4.64
C HIS A 252 -6.98 -0.81 -4.57
N GLY A 253 -6.43 -1.24 -5.69
CA GLY A 253 -5.43 -2.31 -5.68
C GLY A 253 -6.01 -3.62 -5.16
N ARG A 254 -5.19 -4.46 -4.55
CA ARG A 254 -5.62 -5.80 -4.12
C ARG A 254 -6.34 -5.77 -2.77
N GLY A 255 -7.45 -6.50 -2.67
CA GLY A 255 -8.04 -6.80 -1.36
C GLY A 255 -9.02 -7.96 -1.35
N ASP A 256 -9.33 -8.40 -0.14
CA ASP A 256 -10.34 -9.39 0.19
C ASP A 256 -11.63 -8.66 0.58
N TYR A 257 -12.74 -9.06 -0.02
CA TYR A 257 -14.07 -8.57 0.28
C TYR A 257 -14.92 -9.71 0.83
N PHE A 258 -15.58 -9.43 1.94
CA PHE A 258 -16.27 -10.42 2.77
C PHE A 258 -17.77 -10.17 2.73
N ASN A 259 -18.58 -11.16 3.12
CA ASN A 259 -19.98 -10.96 3.46
C ASN A 259 -20.17 -10.73 4.97
N GLU A 260 -21.40 -10.48 5.41
CA GLU A 260 -21.76 -10.31 6.84
C GLU A 260 -21.68 -11.60 7.68
N GLU A 261 -21.23 -12.71 7.11
CA GLU A 261 -20.90 -13.95 7.84
C GLU A 261 -19.38 -14.17 7.96
N GLY A 262 -18.57 -13.28 7.39
CA GLY A 262 -17.10 -13.32 7.44
C GLY A 262 -16.50 -14.22 6.37
N LYS A 263 -17.30 -14.66 5.40
CA LYS A 263 -16.84 -15.45 4.26
C LYS A 263 -16.32 -14.51 3.18
N ILE A 264 -15.10 -14.76 2.71
CA ILE A 264 -14.55 -14.09 1.52
C ILE A 264 -15.46 -14.40 0.34
N ILE A 265 -16.01 -13.35 -0.28
CA ILE A 265 -16.81 -13.43 -1.50
C ILE A 265 -16.06 -12.91 -2.73
N TYR A 266 -14.95 -12.20 -2.53
CA TYR A 266 -14.02 -11.82 -3.59
C TYR A 266 -12.62 -11.60 -3.02
N SER A 267 -11.60 -12.02 -3.75
CA SER A 267 -10.20 -11.66 -3.51
C SER A 267 -9.60 -11.28 -4.85
N GLY A 268 -9.11 -10.05 -4.98
CA GLY A 268 -8.59 -9.56 -6.26
C GLY A 268 -8.44 -8.04 -6.31
N GLU A 269 -8.27 -7.51 -7.53
CA GLU A 269 -8.04 -6.10 -7.80
C GLU A 269 -9.31 -5.25 -7.72
N PHE A 270 -9.17 -4.04 -7.18
CA PHE A 270 -10.17 -2.99 -7.08
C PHE A 270 -9.65 -1.71 -7.73
N ILE A 271 -10.53 -0.97 -8.38
CA ILE A 271 -10.25 0.38 -8.88
C ILE A 271 -11.44 1.27 -8.52
N ASN A 272 -11.17 2.33 -7.75
CA ASN A 272 -12.15 3.35 -7.33
C ASN A 272 -13.41 2.74 -6.68
N GLY A 273 -13.21 1.83 -5.72
CA GLY A 273 -14.29 1.16 -5.00
C GLY A 273 -14.95 -0.02 -5.73
N GLU A 274 -14.73 -0.16 -7.04
CA GLU A 274 -15.28 -1.23 -7.86
C GLU A 274 -14.29 -2.38 -8.06
N ARG A 275 -14.83 -3.59 -8.19
CA ARG A 275 -14.02 -4.76 -8.58
C ARG A 275 -13.58 -4.61 -10.03
N LEU A 276 -12.36 -5.01 -10.35
CA LEU A 276 -11.89 -5.04 -11.73
C LEU A 276 -12.77 -6.00 -12.56
N ARG A 277 -13.62 -5.45 -13.44
CA ARG A 277 -14.44 -6.23 -14.38
C ARG A 277 -13.62 -6.55 -15.63
N ILE A 278 -13.86 -7.72 -16.24
CA ILE A 278 -13.42 -7.99 -17.61
C ILE A 278 -14.18 -7.04 -18.54
N THR A 279 -13.59 -5.90 -18.86
CA THR A 279 -14.20 -4.95 -19.79
C THR A 279 -14.15 -5.50 -21.22
N PRO A 280 -14.97 -4.96 -22.15
CA PRO A 280 -14.88 -5.35 -23.55
C PRO A 280 -13.48 -5.15 -24.16
N GLU A 281 -12.68 -4.19 -23.67
CA GLU A 281 -11.28 -4.05 -24.11
C GLU A 281 -10.41 -5.20 -23.61
N ILE A 282 -10.54 -5.60 -22.35
CA ILE A 282 -9.79 -6.73 -21.77
C ILE A 282 -10.16 -8.04 -22.49
N GLU A 283 -11.43 -8.25 -22.78
CA GLU A 283 -11.89 -9.45 -23.50
C GLU A 283 -11.21 -9.57 -24.88
N ARG A 284 -11.03 -8.45 -25.60
CA ARG A 284 -10.31 -8.44 -26.89
C ARG A 284 -8.83 -8.83 -26.76
N GLU A 285 -8.14 -8.38 -25.70
CA GLU A 285 -6.75 -8.77 -25.48
C GLU A 285 -6.64 -10.26 -25.10
N ILE A 286 -7.58 -10.78 -24.31
CA ILE A 286 -7.67 -12.22 -24.01
C ILE A 286 -7.89 -13.01 -25.31
N GLU A 287 -8.84 -12.60 -26.16
CA GLU A 287 -9.09 -13.27 -27.45
C GLU A 287 -7.86 -13.28 -28.35
N LYS A 288 -7.09 -12.18 -28.37
CA LYS A 288 -5.84 -12.09 -29.15
C LYS A 288 -4.79 -13.08 -28.64
N LEU A 289 -4.61 -13.19 -27.32
CA LEU A 289 -3.69 -14.14 -26.70
C LEU A 289 -4.15 -15.60 -26.89
N GLN A 290 -5.46 -15.86 -26.81
CA GLN A 290 -6.03 -17.17 -27.13
C GLN A 290 -5.77 -17.55 -28.59
N LYS A 291 -5.96 -16.62 -29.54
CA LYS A 291 -5.60 -16.84 -30.95
C LYS A 291 -4.10 -17.12 -31.14
N GLN A 292 -3.23 -16.47 -30.36
CA GLN A 292 -1.80 -16.76 -30.38
C GLN A 292 -1.50 -18.18 -29.85
N LEU A 293 -2.16 -18.59 -28.77
CA LEU A 293 -2.06 -19.95 -28.22
C LEU A 293 -2.55 -20.98 -29.24
N ASP A 294 -3.73 -20.75 -29.83
CA ASP A 294 -4.35 -21.65 -30.82
C ASP A 294 -3.55 -21.74 -32.11
N GLY A 295 -2.85 -20.66 -32.48
CA GLY A 295 -1.96 -20.60 -33.65
C GLY A 295 -0.64 -21.34 -33.49
N LEU A 296 -0.26 -21.79 -32.29
CA LEU A 296 0.91 -22.66 -32.12
C LEU A 296 0.67 -24.01 -32.82
N VAL A 297 1.69 -24.56 -33.48
CA VAL A 297 1.56 -25.87 -34.14
C VAL A 297 1.32 -26.96 -33.08
N GLY A 298 0.38 -27.87 -33.35
CA GLY A 298 0.04 -29.01 -32.48
C GLY A 298 -0.52 -28.64 -31.12
N LEU A 299 -0.12 -29.40 -30.09
CA LEU A 299 -0.48 -29.22 -28.67
C LEU A 299 -1.98 -29.38 -28.32
N PRO A 300 -2.70 -30.37 -28.86
CA PRO A 300 -4.15 -30.50 -28.63
C PRO A 300 -4.51 -30.65 -27.15
N ASN A 301 -3.77 -31.47 -26.42
CA ASN A 301 -4.00 -31.71 -24.99
C ASN A 301 -3.71 -30.48 -24.15
N ALA A 302 -2.57 -29.83 -24.39
CA ALA A 302 -2.18 -28.62 -23.66
C ALA A 302 -3.16 -27.46 -23.92
N LYS A 303 -3.54 -27.22 -25.19
CA LYS A 303 -4.52 -26.18 -25.55
C LYS A 303 -5.86 -26.43 -24.87
N LYS A 304 -6.35 -27.68 -24.91
CA LYS A 304 -7.62 -28.05 -24.27
C LYS A 304 -7.61 -27.74 -22.77
N GLU A 305 -6.55 -28.14 -22.06
CA GLU A 305 -6.46 -27.92 -20.62
C GLU A 305 -6.37 -26.43 -20.26
N LEU A 306 -5.59 -25.66 -21.02
CA LEU A 306 -5.48 -24.22 -20.80
C LEU A 306 -6.79 -23.47 -21.11
N HIS A 307 -7.52 -23.86 -22.16
CA HIS A 307 -8.85 -23.31 -22.43
C HIS A 307 -9.84 -23.63 -21.32
N ASN A 308 -9.79 -24.84 -20.76
CA ASN A 308 -10.62 -25.19 -19.60
C ASN A 308 -10.33 -24.26 -18.40
N LEU A 309 -9.05 -23.98 -18.13
CA LEU A 309 -8.66 -23.08 -17.05
C LEU A 309 -9.11 -21.64 -17.30
N ILE A 310 -8.90 -21.13 -18.51
CA ILE A 310 -9.33 -19.78 -18.90
C ILE A 310 -10.85 -19.65 -18.72
N ASN A 311 -11.62 -20.61 -19.24
CA ASN A 311 -13.07 -20.61 -19.11
C ASN A 311 -13.52 -20.72 -17.66
N PHE A 312 -12.85 -21.55 -16.86
CA PHE A 312 -13.11 -21.66 -15.43
C PHE A 312 -12.93 -20.31 -14.74
N ILE A 313 -11.82 -19.62 -14.96
CA ILE A 313 -11.54 -18.30 -14.36
C ILE A 313 -12.60 -17.28 -14.77
N LYS A 314 -12.95 -17.23 -16.07
CA LYS A 314 -14.03 -16.36 -16.57
C LYS A 314 -15.36 -16.61 -15.87
N ILE A 315 -15.75 -17.87 -15.68
CA ILE A 315 -16.99 -18.22 -14.96
C ILE A 315 -16.91 -17.86 -13.48
N GLN A 316 -15.76 -18.02 -12.82
CA GLN A 316 -15.61 -17.61 -11.42
C GLN A 316 -15.73 -16.09 -11.26
N SER A 317 -15.15 -15.32 -12.18
CA SER A 317 -15.33 -13.86 -12.23
C SER A 317 -16.81 -13.50 -12.40
N LEU A 318 -17.52 -14.15 -13.34
CA LEU A 318 -18.95 -13.92 -13.55
C LEU A 318 -19.81 -14.30 -12.32
N ARG A 319 -19.48 -15.38 -11.61
CA ARG A 319 -20.17 -15.76 -10.36
C ARG A 319 -20.04 -14.66 -9.32
N VAL A 320 -18.83 -14.14 -9.14
CA VAL A 320 -18.54 -13.04 -8.22
C VAL A 320 -19.32 -11.78 -8.62
N ASP A 321 -19.40 -11.46 -9.91
CA ASP A 321 -20.17 -10.32 -10.43
C ASP A 321 -21.67 -10.45 -10.09
N HIS A 322 -22.18 -11.68 -10.02
CA HIS A 322 -23.55 -11.97 -9.57
C HIS A 322 -23.69 -12.12 -8.04
N GLY A 323 -22.67 -11.74 -7.26
CA GLY A 323 -22.69 -11.84 -5.80
C GLY A 323 -22.64 -13.27 -5.27
N LEU A 324 -22.32 -14.25 -6.12
CA LEU A 324 -22.15 -15.65 -5.72
C LEU A 324 -20.72 -15.88 -5.24
N THR A 325 -20.57 -16.85 -4.34
CA THR A 325 -19.25 -17.27 -3.88
C THR A 325 -18.47 -17.93 -5.02
N SER A 326 -17.22 -17.50 -5.21
CA SER A 326 -16.22 -18.24 -5.96
C SER A 326 -15.53 -19.25 -5.06
N PHE A 327 -14.92 -20.25 -5.66
CA PHE A 327 -14.10 -21.23 -4.95
C PHE A 327 -12.63 -20.89 -5.19
N PRO A 328 -11.80 -20.73 -4.14
CA PRO A 328 -10.37 -20.52 -4.32
C PRO A 328 -9.76 -21.80 -4.91
N ILE A 329 -9.08 -21.67 -6.06
CA ILE A 329 -8.26 -22.73 -6.62
C ILE A 329 -6.83 -22.23 -6.80
N THR A 330 -5.87 -23.15 -6.74
CA THR A 330 -4.47 -22.86 -7.06
C THR A 330 -4.29 -22.80 -8.56
N TYR A 331 -3.59 -21.79 -9.07
CA TYR A 331 -3.34 -21.62 -10.51
C TYR A 331 -1.94 -22.11 -10.95
N HIS A 332 -1.23 -22.81 -10.06
CA HIS A 332 0.07 -23.40 -10.34
C HIS A 332 -0.06 -24.58 -11.31
N LEU A 333 0.91 -24.71 -12.22
CA LEU A 333 0.84 -25.66 -13.33
C LEU A 333 2.04 -26.61 -13.32
N VAL A 334 1.80 -27.83 -13.78
CA VAL A 334 2.84 -28.83 -14.08
C VAL A 334 2.88 -29.06 -15.58
N PHE A 335 4.02 -28.75 -16.20
CA PHE A 335 4.24 -28.93 -17.64
C PHE A 335 5.14 -30.15 -17.87
N SER A 336 4.55 -31.24 -18.34
CA SER A 336 5.26 -32.51 -18.56
C SER A 336 5.44 -32.79 -20.05
N GLY A 337 6.66 -33.08 -20.49
CA GLY A 337 6.91 -33.51 -21.87
C GLY A 337 8.35 -33.28 -22.33
N ASN A 338 8.69 -33.80 -23.51
CA ASN A 338 10.04 -33.75 -24.06
C ASN A 338 10.51 -32.32 -24.40
N PRO A 339 11.82 -32.08 -24.57
CA PRO A 339 12.36 -30.78 -24.97
C PRO A 339 11.80 -30.32 -26.32
N GLY A 340 11.67 -29.01 -26.51
CA GLY A 340 11.25 -28.43 -27.79
C GLY A 340 9.77 -28.60 -28.14
N THR A 341 8.91 -29.02 -27.20
CA THR A 341 7.46 -29.11 -27.37
C THR A 341 6.70 -27.80 -27.08
N GLY A 342 7.39 -26.68 -26.81
CA GLY A 342 6.75 -25.35 -26.67
C GLY A 342 6.31 -24.96 -25.25
N LYS A 343 6.70 -25.72 -24.21
CA LYS A 343 6.42 -25.42 -22.78
C LYS A 343 6.66 -23.95 -22.40
N THR A 344 7.87 -23.43 -22.64
CA THR A 344 8.26 -22.06 -22.28
C THR A 344 7.43 -21.00 -23.03
N THR A 345 7.11 -21.27 -24.31
CA THR A 345 6.27 -20.37 -25.13
C THR A 345 4.85 -20.28 -24.58
N VAL A 346 4.26 -21.42 -24.24
CA VAL A 346 2.92 -21.51 -23.66
C VAL A 346 2.87 -20.84 -22.28
N ALA A 347 3.90 -21.03 -21.45
CA ALA A 347 4.01 -20.41 -20.13
C ALA A 347 4.02 -18.88 -20.18
N ARG A 348 4.64 -18.28 -21.20
CA ARG A 348 4.61 -16.82 -21.42
C ARG A 348 3.23 -16.32 -21.79
N ILE A 349 2.53 -17.04 -22.68
CA ILE A 349 1.19 -16.65 -23.13
C ILE A 349 0.19 -16.75 -21.96
N ILE A 350 0.21 -17.84 -21.20
CA ILE A 350 -0.73 -18.02 -20.09
C ILE A 350 -0.51 -16.98 -18.98
N GLY A 351 0.74 -16.55 -18.71
CA GLY A 351 1.01 -15.47 -17.78
C GLY A 351 0.36 -14.14 -18.17
N GLN A 352 0.37 -13.80 -19.46
CA GLN A 352 -0.33 -12.62 -19.97
C GLN A 352 -1.85 -12.77 -19.90
N ILE A 353 -2.38 -13.95 -20.21
CA ILE A 353 -3.82 -14.22 -20.11
C ILE A 353 -4.27 -14.08 -18.65
N TYR A 354 -3.54 -14.66 -17.70
CA TYR A 354 -3.82 -14.59 -16.27
C TYR A 354 -3.79 -13.16 -15.74
N LYS A 355 -2.92 -12.30 -16.28
CA LYS A 355 -2.95 -10.87 -15.99
C LYS A 355 -4.28 -10.23 -16.40
N HIS A 356 -4.70 -10.44 -17.64
CA HIS A 356 -5.95 -9.88 -18.13
C HIS A 356 -7.18 -10.44 -17.42
N LEU A 357 -7.10 -11.67 -16.92
CA LEU A 357 -8.14 -12.31 -16.11
C LEU A 357 -8.11 -11.89 -14.62
N GLY A 358 -7.17 -11.04 -14.21
CA GLY A 358 -7.05 -10.56 -12.83
C GLY A 358 -6.46 -11.57 -11.84
N VAL A 359 -5.88 -12.67 -12.34
CA VAL A 359 -5.16 -13.67 -11.51
C VAL A 359 -3.75 -13.16 -11.15
N LEU A 360 -3.14 -12.35 -12.01
CA LEU A 360 -1.80 -11.79 -11.80
C LEU A 360 -1.81 -10.27 -12.01
N SER A 361 -1.07 -9.51 -11.20
CA SER A 361 -1.00 -8.05 -11.37
C SER A 361 -0.23 -7.58 -12.62
N SER A 362 0.74 -8.36 -13.12
CA SER A 362 1.65 -7.96 -14.21
C SER A 362 1.74 -8.98 -15.36
N GLY A 363 1.71 -10.27 -15.07
CA GLY A 363 1.79 -11.37 -16.04
C GLY A 363 3.17 -11.58 -16.68
N HIS A 364 4.21 -10.89 -16.18
CA HIS A 364 5.57 -11.07 -16.67
C HIS A 364 6.11 -12.47 -16.37
N PHE A 365 7.15 -12.88 -17.07
CA PHE A 365 7.68 -14.24 -17.05
C PHE A 365 9.11 -14.26 -16.53
N VAL A 366 9.37 -15.05 -15.49
CA VAL A 366 10.70 -15.27 -14.90
C VAL A 366 11.04 -16.75 -15.03
N GLU A 367 12.21 -17.05 -15.59
CA GLU A 367 12.69 -18.40 -15.83
C GLU A 367 13.87 -18.71 -14.92
N THR A 368 13.89 -19.90 -14.34
CA THR A 368 14.98 -20.40 -13.49
C THR A 368 15.09 -21.91 -13.62
N ASP A 369 16.22 -22.44 -13.17
CA ASP A 369 16.48 -23.87 -12.99
C ASP A 369 16.97 -24.12 -11.55
N ARG A 370 17.50 -25.32 -11.28
CA ARG A 370 18.17 -25.64 -10.00
C ARG A 370 19.32 -24.68 -9.67
N ALA A 371 20.14 -24.30 -10.64
CA ALA A 371 21.28 -23.42 -10.40
C ALA A 371 20.84 -22.02 -9.99
N GLY A 372 19.68 -21.55 -10.46
CA GLY A 372 19.06 -20.30 -10.05
C GLY A 372 18.39 -20.35 -8.66
N LEU A 373 17.98 -21.53 -8.17
CA LEU A 373 17.28 -21.67 -6.89
C LEU A 373 18.17 -22.12 -5.73
N VAL A 374 19.14 -22.99 -6.00
CA VAL A 374 19.97 -23.62 -4.96
C VAL A 374 21.29 -22.85 -4.78
N ALA A 375 21.68 -22.60 -3.53
CA ALA A 375 22.96 -21.97 -3.20
C ALA A 375 24.04 -23.02 -2.86
N GLY A 376 25.32 -22.65 -2.94
CA GLY A 376 26.44 -23.53 -2.60
C GLY A 376 26.74 -23.65 -1.10
N TYR A 377 26.03 -22.89 -0.25
CA TYR A 377 26.30 -22.79 1.19
C TYR A 377 25.01 -22.94 2.01
N VAL A 378 25.12 -23.54 3.21
CA VAL A 378 23.98 -23.83 4.09
C VAL A 378 23.29 -22.55 4.53
N GLY A 379 21.95 -22.52 4.44
CA GLY A 379 21.11 -21.39 4.87
C GLY A 379 21.02 -20.22 3.89
N GLN A 380 21.65 -20.32 2.71
CA GLN A 380 21.53 -19.31 1.66
C GLN A 380 20.49 -19.66 0.59
N THR A 381 20.06 -20.93 0.52
CA THR A 381 19.12 -21.38 -0.50
C THR A 381 17.75 -20.72 -0.32
N ALA A 382 17.23 -20.63 0.91
CA ALA A 382 15.96 -19.95 1.16
C ALA A 382 15.97 -18.47 0.70
N LEU A 383 17.08 -17.75 0.93
CA LEU A 383 17.22 -16.35 0.50
C LEU A 383 17.24 -16.23 -1.03
N LYS A 384 17.92 -17.15 -1.71
CA LYS A 384 18.00 -17.18 -3.18
C LYS A 384 16.64 -17.49 -3.80
N VAL A 385 15.90 -18.44 -3.26
CA VAL A 385 14.51 -18.72 -3.67
C VAL A 385 13.65 -17.48 -3.46
N GLN A 386 13.72 -16.83 -2.29
CA GLN A 386 12.96 -15.59 -2.04
C GLN A 386 13.29 -14.49 -3.03
N GLU A 387 14.56 -14.32 -3.41
CA GLU A 387 14.95 -13.32 -4.42
C GLU A 387 14.29 -13.59 -5.77
N VAL A 388 14.31 -14.84 -6.24
CA VAL A 388 13.69 -15.25 -7.51
C VAL A 388 12.17 -15.14 -7.44
N VAL A 389 11.56 -15.55 -6.33
CA VAL A 389 10.12 -15.41 -6.09
C VAL A 389 9.70 -13.95 -6.09
N ASN A 390 10.45 -13.08 -5.43
CA ASN A 390 10.16 -11.64 -5.41
C ASN A 390 10.26 -11.01 -6.80
N LYS A 391 11.21 -11.46 -7.64
CA LYS A 391 11.29 -11.06 -9.05
C LYS A 391 10.10 -11.51 -9.88
N ALA A 392 9.46 -12.63 -9.51
CA ALA A 392 8.32 -13.21 -10.21
C ALA A 392 6.96 -12.78 -9.62
N LYS A 393 6.94 -12.05 -8.50
CA LYS A 393 5.70 -11.56 -7.87
C LYS A 393 4.95 -10.66 -8.84
N GLY A 394 3.66 -10.96 -9.05
CA GLY A 394 2.80 -10.37 -10.07
C GLY A 394 2.85 -11.11 -11.41
N GLY A 395 3.61 -12.20 -11.52
CA GLY A 395 3.90 -12.89 -12.76
C GLY A 395 3.97 -14.41 -12.63
N VAL A 396 4.66 -15.02 -13.59
CA VAL A 396 4.89 -16.45 -13.68
C VAL A 396 6.34 -16.76 -13.32
N LEU A 397 6.54 -17.64 -12.34
CA LEU A 397 7.82 -18.28 -12.06
C LEU A 397 7.88 -19.64 -12.75
N PHE A 398 8.66 -19.75 -13.82
CA PHE A 398 8.87 -20.99 -14.55
C PHE A 398 10.17 -21.66 -14.09
N ILE A 399 10.04 -22.89 -13.59
CA ILE A 399 11.16 -23.71 -13.11
C ILE A 399 11.36 -24.84 -14.12
N ASP A 400 12.38 -24.72 -14.95
CA ASP A 400 12.73 -25.78 -15.91
C ASP A 400 13.51 -26.90 -15.22
N GLU A 401 13.31 -28.13 -15.72
CA GLU A 401 13.86 -29.37 -15.15
C GLU A 401 13.70 -29.45 -13.62
N ALA A 402 12.51 -29.15 -13.11
CA ALA A 402 12.24 -29.00 -11.68
C ALA A 402 12.56 -30.25 -10.84
N TYR A 403 12.46 -31.44 -11.45
CA TYR A 403 12.85 -32.71 -10.83
C TYR A 403 14.31 -32.72 -10.34
N SER A 404 15.19 -31.91 -10.95
CA SER A 404 16.59 -31.79 -10.53
C SER A 404 16.76 -31.23 -9.12
N LEU A 405 15.75 -30.54 -8.56
CA LEU A 405 15.74 -30.10 -7.16
C LEU A 405 15.76 -31.27 -6.17
N ILE A 406 15.44 -32.48 -6.63
CA ILE A 406 15.38 -33.70 -5.83
C ILE A 406 16.52 -34.61 -6.24
N ASN A 407 17.69 -34.41 -5.63
CA ASN A 407 18.86 -35.27 -5.83
C ASN A 407 19.20 -36.01 -4.53
N ASP A 408 19.03 -37.33 -4.48
CA ASP A 408 19.35 -38.19 -3.33
C ASP A 408 18.78 -37.79 -1.95
N LYS A 409 18.67 -38.76 -1.04
CA LYS A 409 18.10 -38.54 0.31
C LYS A 409 18.92 -37.59 1.21
N GLN A 410 20.06 -37.08 0.74
CA GLN A 410 20.98 -36.22 1.51
C GLN A 410 21.12 -34.78 0.98
N ASP A 411 20.42 -34.38 -0.10
CA ASP A 411 20.47 -32.99 -0.59
C ASP A 411 19.59 -32.06 0.24
N ALA A 412 20.14 -31.63 1.38
CA ALA A 412 19.50 -30.67 2.27
C ALA A 412 19.18 -29.33 1.58
N PHE A 413 19.97 -28.94 0.57
CA PHE A 413 19.79 -27.67 -0.12
C PHE A 413 18.59 -27.69 -1.07
N GLY A 414 18.45 -28.76 -1.87
CA GLY A 414 17.29 -28.95 -2.74
C GLY A 414 15.98 -28.99 -1.94
N LYS A 415 15.99 -29.67 -0.79
CA LYS A 415 14.84 -29.70 0.13
C LYS A 415 14.50 -28.31 0.69
N GLU A 416 15.51 -27.53 1.10
CA GLU A 416 15.33 -26.15 1.56
C GLU A 416 14.70 -25.27 0.48
N ALA A 417 15.09 -25.47 -0.78
CA ALA A 417 14.48 -24.76 -1.91
C ALA A 417 12.99 -25.11 -2.07
N ILE A 418 12.66 -26.41 -2.02
CA ILE A 418 11.28 -26.90 -2.12
C ILE A 418 10.40 -26.36 -0.99
N ASP A 419 10.88 -26.43 0.25
CA ASP A 419 10.12 -25.93 1.41
C ASP A 419 9.87 -24.42 1.30
N SER A 420 10.85 -23.67 0.78
CA SER A 420 10.73 -22.23 0.50
C SER A 420 9.74 -21.93 -0.63
N LEU A 421 9.72 -22.73 -1.69
CA LEU A 421 8.76 -22.62 -2.79
C LEU A 421 7.34 -22.92 -2.32
N LEU A 422 7.13 -23.99 -1.54
CA LEU A 422 5.82 -24.36 -0.99
C LEU A 422 5.25 -23.26 -0.11
N LYS A 423 6.11 -22.62 0.70
CA LYS A 423 5.72 -21.45 1.49
C LYS A 423 5.31 -20.28 0.60
N ALA A 424 6.10 -19.97 -0.43
CA ALA A 424 5.77 -18.91 -1.38
C ALA A 424 4.45 -19.18 -2.14
N MET A 425 4.17 -20.43 -2.50
CA MET A 425 2.91 -20.82 -3.12
C MET A 425 1.70 -20.57 -2.24
N GLU A 426 1.86 -20.57 -0.90
CA GLU A 426 0.77 -20.25 0.03
C GLU A 426 0.68 -18.74 0.28
N ASP A 427 1.80 -18.12 0.64
CA ASP A 427 1.88 -16.71 1.04
C ASP A 427 1.56 -15.77 -0.14
N LEU A 428 1.85 -16.20 -1.38
CA LEU A 428 1.69 -15.41 -2.61
C LEU A 428 0.76 -16.07 -3.62
N ARG A 429 -0.07 -17.05 -3.22
CA ARG A 429 -1.01 -17.80 -4.10
C ARG A 429 -1.88 -16.93 -5.02
N ASP A 430 -2.03 -15.71 -4.56
CA ASP A 430 -2.91 -14.68 -5.01
C ASP A 430 -2.23 -13.84 -6.13
N ASP A 431 -0.91 -13.66 -6.11
CA ASP A 431 -0.18 -12.82 -7.06
C ASP A 431 1.06 -13.52 -7.66
N LEU A 432 1.11 -14.85 -7.62
CA LEU A 432 2.24 -15.63 -8.14
C LEU A 432 1.74 -16.94 -8.72
N VAL A 433 2.16 -17.24 -9.95
CA VAL A 433 1.93 -18.55 -10.56
C VAL A 433 3.26 -19.25 -10.81
N ILE A 434 3.53 -20.30 -10.03
CA ILE A 434 4.64 -21.22 -10.29
C ILE A 434 4.24 -22.26 -11.33
N ILE A 435 5.08 -22.42 -12.36
CA ILE A 435 4.99 -23.49 -13.36
C ILE A 435 6.25 -24.33 -13.25
N VAL A 436 6.11 -25.61 -12.92
CA VAL A 436 7.22 -26.56 -12.92
C VAL A 436 7.21 -27.36 -14.21
N ALA A 437 8.37 -27.50 -14.85
CA ALA A 437 8.51 -28.20 -16.13
C ALA A 437 9.56 -29.31 -16.09
N GLY A 438 9.36 -30.36 -16.88
CA GLY A 438 10.32 -31.44 -17.02
C GLY A 438 9.82 -32.62 -17.86
N TYR A 439 10.60 -33.70 -17.89
CA TYR A 439 10.22 -34.97 -18.50
C TYR A 439 9.10 -35.63 -17.71
N THR A 440 8.14 -36.25 -18.41
CA THR A 440 6.92 -36.80 -17.81
C THR A 440 7.21 -37.74 -16.64
N GLU A 441 8.08 -38.74 -16.83
CA GLU A 441 8.41 -39.74 -15.81
C GLU A 441 9.07 -39.09 -14.57
N LEU A 442 10.03 -38.18 -14.78
CA LEU A 442 10.75 -37.52 -13.70
C LEU A 442 9.88 -36.51 -12.94
N MET A 443 8.90 -35.90 -13.60
CA MET A 443 7.95 -35.00 -12.96
C MET A 443 6.97 -35.76 -12.05
N GLU A 444 6.59 -36.99 -12.39
CA GLU A 444 5.79 -37.84 -11.49
C GLU A 444 6.56 -38.15 -10.19
N GLU A 445 7.84 -38.51 -10.30
CA GLU A 445 8.72 -38.73 -9.15
C GLU A 445 8.86 -37.45 -8.30
N PHE A 446 9.05 -36.30 -8.95
CA PHE A 446 9.15 -35.00 -8.30
C PHE A 446 7.92 -34.69 -7.44
N LEU A 447 6.72 -34.93 -7.95
CA LEU A 447 5.46 -34.67 -7.25
C LEU A 447 5.19 -35.65 -6.12
N LEU A 448 5.72 -36.88 -6.21
CA LEU A 448 5.61 -37.89 -5.16
C LEU A 448 6.58 -37.65 -4.00
N ALA A 449 7.69 -36.95 -4.25
CA ALA A 449 8.73 -36.73 -3.27
C ALA A 449 8.33 -35.81 -2.11
N ASN A 450 7.35 -34.91 -2.31
CA ASN A 450 6.78 -34.10 -1.24
C ASN A 450 5.24 -34.06 -1.31
N PRO A 451 4.52 -34.55 -0.28
CA PRO A 451 3.06 -34.52 -0.24
C PRO A 451 2.47 -33.12 -0.43
N GLY A 452 3.20 -32.07 -0.05
CA GLY A 452 2.78 -30.68 -0.18
C GLY A 452 2.64 -30.19 -1.63
N PHE A 453 3.26 -30.88 -2.60
CA PHE A 453 3.10 -30.56 -4.02
C PHE A 453 1.75 -31.02 -4.56
N LYS A 454 1.29 -32.23 -4.21
CA LYS A 454 0.01 -32.76 -4.71
C LYS A 454 -1.20 -31.91 -4.33
N SER A 455 -1.14 -31.18 -3.22
CA SER A 455 -2.22 -30.28 -2.82
C SER A 455 -2.19 -28.91 -3.51
N ARG A 456 -1.05 -28.50 -4.08
CA ARG A 456 -0.86 -27.16 -4.68
C ARG A 456 -0.70 -27.17 -6.20
N PHE A 457 -0.25 -28.29 -6.75
CA PHE A 457 -0.21 -28.57 -8.18
C PHE A 457 -1.35 -29.52 -8.53
N ASN A 458 -2.46 -28.92 -8.94
CA ASN A 458 -3.71 -29.60 -9.31
C ASN A 458 -4.00 -29.51 -10.82
N HIS A 459 -3.17 -28.80 -11.59
CA HIS A 459 -3.33 -28.59 -13.01
C HIS A 459 -2.13 -29.15 -13.79
N PHE A 460 -2.40 -30.15 -14.62
CA PHE A 460 -1.39 -30.92 -15.34
C PHE A 460 -1.55 -30.70 -16.84
N VAL A 461 -0.50 -30.20 -17.47
CA VAL A 461 -0.49 -29.91 -18.90
C VAL A 461 0.56 -30.79 -19.55
N GLN A 462 0.09 -31.77 -20.31
CA GLN A 462 0.95 -32.70 -21.04
C GLN A 462 1.29 -32.15 -22.43
N PHE A 463 2.57 -32.22 -22.77
CA PHE A 463 3.14 -31.78 -24.04
C PHE A 463 3.72 -33.00 -24.76
N ASP A 464 2.91 -33.57 -25.64
CA ASP A 464 3.30 -34.73 -26.46
C ASP A 464 4.32 -34.33 -27.54
N ASN A 465 5.01 -35.34 -28.09
CA ASN A 465 5.85 -35.13 -29.27
C ASN A 465 5.01 -34.64 -30.45
N PHE A 466 5.62 -33.82 -31.30
CA PHE A 466 4.99 -33.45 -32.57
C PHE A 466 5.00 -34.65 -33.52
N SER A 467 3.89 -34.85 -34.21
CA SER A 467 3.83 -35.72 -35.38
C SER A 467 4.78 -35.22 -36.47
N THR A 468 5.17 -36.09 -37.39
CA THR A 468 6.08 -35.75 -38.49
C THR A 468 5.50 -34.66 -39.41
N ASP A 469 4.18 -34.58 -39.55
CA ASP A 469 3.50 -33.49 -40.26
C ASP A 469 3.58 -32.16 -39.50
N GLU A 470 3.39 -32.17 -38.17
CA GLU A 470 3.57 -30.98 -37.33
C GLU A 470 5.03 -30.51 -37.30
N LEU A 471 6.00 -31.44 -37.31
CA LEU A 471 7.42 -31.11 -37.45
C LEU A 471 7.71 -30.39 -38.79
N TYR A 472 7.07 -30.84 -39.88
CA TYR A 472 7.15 -30.15 -41.16
C TYR A 472 6.52 -28.74 -41.08
N ASP A 473 5.36 -28.60 -40.45
CA ASP A 473 4.70 -27.29 -40.27
C ASP A 473 5.58 -26.32 -39.47
N ILE A 474 6.30 -26.82 -38.46
CA ILE A 474 7.29 -26.03 -37.71
C ILE A 474 8.44 -25.58 -38.64
N PHE A 475 8.95 -26.47 -39.50
CA PHE A 475 9.98 -26.12 -40.47
C PHE A 475 9.50 -25.05 -41.45
N ALA A 476 8.29 -25.22 -41.99
CA ALA A 476 7.66 -24.26 -42.89
C ALA A 476 7.48 -22.89 -42.24
N MET A 477 7.05 -22.88 -40.97
CA MET A 477 6.93 -21.67 -40.17
C MET A 477 8.29 -20.99 -39.95
N LEU A 478 9.35 -21.75 -39.64
CA LEU A 478 10.71 -21.20 -39.51
C LEU A 478 11.19 -20.56 -40.80
N CYS A 479 10.97 -21.20 -41.95
CA CYS A 479 11.32 -20.63 -43.24
C CYS A 479 10.59 -19.31 -43.47
N LYS A 480 9.26 -19.30 -43.30
CA LYS A 480 8.44 -18.10 -43.47
C LYS A 480 8.87 -16.95 -42.55
N ASN A 481 9.17 -17.23 -41.29
CA ASN A 481 9.57 -16.21 -40.31
C ASN A 481 10.98 -15.64 -40.55
N ASN A 482 11.81 -16.34 -41.33
CA ASN A 482 13.18 -15.93 -41.64
C ASN A 482 13.36 -15.60 -43.15
N ASP A 483 12.28 -15.27 -43.85
CA ASP A 483 12.27 -14.90 -45.27
C ASP A 483 12.76 -15.99 -46.25
N TYR A 484 12.80 -17.26 -45.84
CA TYR A 484 13.12 -18.40 -46.70
C TYR A 484 11.87 -18.99 -47.38
N GLN A 485 12.05 -19.42 -48.61
CA GLN A 485 11.06 -20.00 -49.51
C GLN A 485 11.65 -21.24 -50.16
N TYR A 486 10.79 -22.15 -50.62
CA TYR A 486 11.20 -23.38 -51.29
C TYR A 486 10.07 -23.86 -52.20
N GLY A 487 10.44 -24.60 -53.26
CA GLY A 487 9.49 -25.17 -54.21
C GLY A 487 8.91 -26.51 -53.75
N ASP A 488 7.90 -27.01 -54.49
CA ASP A 488 7.19 -28.25 -54.17
C ASP A 488 8.11 -29.49 -54.10
N VAL A 489 9.15 -29.53 -54.95
CA VAL A 489 10.12 -30.64 -54.98
C VAL A 489 10.91 -30.71 -53.66
N PHE A 490 11.37 -29.56 -53.15
CA PHE A 490 12.05 -29.49 -51.86
C PHE A 490 11.10 -29.91 -50.73
N ALA A 491 9.87 -29.39 -50.75
CA ALA A 491 8.86 -29.70 -49.76
C ALA A 491 8.57 -31.21 -49.70
N HIS A 492 8.47 -31.86 -50.86
CA HIS A 492 8.26 -33.31 -50.95
C HIS A 492 9.41 -34.09 -50.29
N HIS A 493 10.66 -33.80 -50.65
CA HIS A 493 11.81 -34.46 -50.05
C HIS A 493 11.92 -34.22 -48.54
N MET A 494 11.66 -32.99 -48.07
CA MET A 494 11.67 -32.69 -46.64
C MET A 494 10.64 -33.54 -45.89
N LYS A 495 9.41 -33.67 -46.41
CA LYS A 495 8.36 -34.51 -45.82
C LYS A 495 8.74 -35.99 -45.82
N GLU A 496 9.24 -36.50 -46.93
CA GLU A 496 9.70 -37.89 -47.03
C GLU A 496 10.76 -38.22 -45.98
N GLN A 497 11.73 -37.33 -45.77
CA GLN A 497 12.78 -37.53 -44.77
C GLN A 497 12.22 -37.46 -43.34
N LEU A 498 11.36 -36.49 -43.04
CA LEU A 498 10.74 -36.40 -41.71
C LEU A 498 9.86 -37.61 -41.39
N HIS A 499 9.12 -38.14 -42.37
CA HIS A 499 8.27 -39.33 -42.21
C HIS A 499 9.05 -40.61 -41.89
N GLN A 500 10.35 -40.66 -42.19
CA GLN A 500 11.20 -41.79 -41.86
C GLN A 500 11.69 -41.77 -40.41
N ILE A 501 11.52 -40.66 -39.68
CA ILE A 501 12.00 -40.51 -38.31
C ILE A 501 11.04 -41.22 -37.34
N PRO A 502 11.52 -42.19 -36.54
CA PRO A 502 10.68 -42.91 -35.59
C PRO A 502 10.56 -42.14 -34.27
N VAL A 503 9.90 -40.97 -34.32
CA VAL A 503 9.78 -39.98 -33.23
C VAL A 503 9.42 -40.61 -31.89
N GLU A 504 8.46 -41.53 -31.88
CA GLU A 504 7.98 -42.19 -30.65
C GLU A 504 8.97 -43.16 -30.01
N SER A 505 9.92 -43.68 -30.78
CA SER A 505 10.92 -44.63 -30.27
C SER A 505 12.21 -43.96 -29.80
N ILE A 506 12.42 -42.68 -30.13
CA ILE A 506 13.65 -41.96 -29.79
C ILE A 506 13.49 -41.36 -28.40
N PRO A 507 14.30 -41.80 -27.41
CA PRO A 507 14.25 -41.22 -26.08
C PRO A 507 14.60 -39.74 -26.11
N ASN A 508 13.83 -38.91 -25.39
CA ASN A 508 14.07 -37.48 -25.23
C ASN A 508 14.17 -36.70 -26.56
N PHE A 509 13.42 -37.10 -27.59
CA PHE A 509 13.40 -36.42 -28.88
C PHE A 509 13.14 -34.91 -28.72
N SER A 510 13.98 -34.08 -29.36
CA SER A 510 14.04 -32.64 -29.08
C SER A 510 13.06 -31.79 -29.91
N ASN A 511 12.17 -32.42 -30.68
CA ASN A 511 10.99 -31.81 -31.32
C ASN A 511 11.30 -30.52 -32.10
N GLY A 512 10.75 -29.37 -31.71
CA GLY A 512 10.99 -28.10 -32.40
C GLY A 512 12.47 -27.67 -32.37
N ARG A 513 13.25 -28.11 -31.38
CA ARG A 513 14.71 -27.89 -31.34
C ARG A 513 15.41 -28.71 -32.44
N TYR A 514 15.00 -29.96 -32.65
CA TYR A 514 15.48 -30.80 -33.74
C TYR A 514 15.24 -30.12 -35.11
N ILE A 515 14.03 -29.62 -35.35
CA ILE A 515 13.68 -28.93 -36.60
C ILE A 515 14.43 -27.61 -36.77
N ARG A 516 14.65 -26.86 -35.68
CA ARG A 516 15.51 -25.66 -35.72
C ARG A 516 16.93 -26.01 -36.15
N ASN A 517 17.52 -27.06 -35.58
CA ASN A 517 18.87 -27.49 -35.93
C ASN A 517 18.95 -27.92 -37.41
N ILE A 518 17.92 -28.61 -37.93
CA ILE A 518 17.83 -28.93 -39.37
C ILE A 518 17.79 -27.67 -40.22
N PHE A 519 16.95 -26.70 -39.87
CA PHE A 519 16.85 -25.42 -40.58
C PHE A 519 18.20 -24.68 -40.61
N GLU A 520 18.89 -24.58 -39.47
CA GLU A 520 20.20 -23.91 -39.38
C GLU A 520 21.27 -24.59 -40.24
N LYS A 521 21.28 -25.93 -40.28
CA LYS A 521 22.17 -26.69 -41.15
C LYS A 521 21.84 -26.50 -42.63
N LEU A 522 20.56 -26.44 -43.01
CA LEU A 522 20.15 -26.15 -44.38
C LEU A 522 20.52 -24.72 -44.81
N VAL A 523 20.39 -23.73 -43.92
CA VAL A 523 20.90 -22.37 -44.16
C VAL A 523 22.41 -22.40 -44.41
N THR A 524 23.16 -23.20 -43.65
CA THR A 524 24.62 -23.35 -43.83
C THR A 524 24.94 -23.97 -45.19
N ILE A 525 24.22 -25.03 -45.58
CA ILE A 525 24.37 -25.69 -46.88
C ILE A 525 24.10 -24.69 -48.03
N GLN A 526 22.99 -23.96 -47.95
CA GLN A 526 22.62 -22.96 -48.95
C GLN A 526 23.66 -21.83 -49.03
N SER A 527 24.19 -21.38 -47.90
CA SER A 527 25.24 -20.36 -47.84
C SER A 527 26.51 -20.81 -48.56
N ASN A 528 26.94 -22.06 -48.31
CA ASN A 528 28.12 -22.66 -48.97
C ASN A 528 27.92 -22.84 -50.48
N ARG A 529 26.68 -23.12 -50.92
CA ARG A 529 26.35 -23.16 -52.34
C ARG A 529 26.41 -21.77 -52.98
N LEU A 530 25.78 -20.77 -52.35
CA LEU A 530 25.66 -19.43 -52.93
C LEU A 530 27.00 -18.70 -53.02
N ILE A 531 27.89 -18.86 -52.05
CA ILE A 531 29.19 -18.16 -52.05
C ILE A 531 30.10 -18.56 -53.22
N GLN A 532 29.84 -19.70 -53.86
CA GLN A 532 30.56 -20.16 -55.05
C GLN A 532 30.08 -19.47 -56.34
N GLN A 533 28.99 -18.70 -56.28
CA GLN A 533 28.42 -18.00 -57.44
C GLN A 533 29.08 -16.63 -57.65
N LYS A 534 29.23 -16.20 -58.92
CA LYS A 534 29.83 -14.90 -59.27
C LYS A 534 28.95 -13.70 -58.91
N SER A 535 27.64 -13.91 -58.83
CA SER A 535 26.65 -12.89 -58.48
C SER A 535 25.46 -13.59 -57.81
N ILE A 536 24.97 -13.04 -56.70
CA ILE A 536 23.87 -13.61 -55.91
C ILE A 536 22.71 -12.60 -55.91
N THR A 537 21.52 -13.05 -56.24
CA THR A 537 20.30 -12.23 -56.25
C THR A 537 19.52 -12.35 -54.94
N ARG A 538 18.65 -11.37 -54.66
CA ARG A 538 17.73 -11.42 -53.49
C ARG A 538 16.87 -12.68 -53.49
N LYS A 539 16.38 -13.12 -54.66
CA LYS A 539 15.56 -14.33 -54.78
C LYS A 539 16.36 -15.57 -54.35
N GLU A 540 17.61 -15.69 -54.79
CA GLU A 540 18.48 -16.83 -54.45
C GLU A 540 18.83 -16.87 -52.96
N LEU A 541 19.04 -15.70 -52.33
CA LEU A 541 19.25 -15.61 -50.87
C LEU A 541 18.05 -16.14 -50.07
N MET A 542 16.84 -16.02 -50.63
CA MET A 542 15.60 -16.45 -50.01
C MET A 542 15.20 -17.89 -50.38
N GLU A 543 15.89 -18.58 -51.30
CA GLU A 543 15.39 -19.83 -51.89
C GLU A 543 16.25 -21.06 -51.50
N PHE A 544 15.64 -22.00 -50.78
CA PHE A 544 16.15 -23.38 -50.71
C PHE A 544 15.76 -24.14 -51.96
N THR A 545 16.73 -24.82 -52.56
CA THR A 545 16.52 -25.61 -53.78
C THR A 545 16.69 -27.09 -53.49
N GLU A 546 16.23 -27.93 -54.42
CA GLU A 546 16.41 -29.38 -54.38
C GLU A 546 17.87 -29.81 -54.10
N LYS A 547 18.86 -29.05 -54.58
CA LYS A 547 20.27 -29.35 -54.33
C LYS A 547 20.65 -29.27 -52.85
N ASP A 548 20.02 -28.36 -52.10
CA ASP A 548 20.36 -28.17 -50.69
C ASP A 548 19.86 -29.35 -49.84
N ILE A 549 18.63 -29.80 -50.09
CA ILE A 549 18.06 -30.94 -49.37
C ILE A 549 18.76 -32.24 -49.74
N LEU A 550 19.07 -32.46 -51.01
CA LEU A 550 19.80 -33.67 -51.44
C LEU A 550 21.22 -33.72 -50.85
N LEU A 551 21.91 -32.58 -50.79
CA LEU A 551 23.20 -32.50 -50.13
C LEU A 551 23.08 -32.74 -48.62
N GLY A 552 22.06 -32.16 -47.98
CA GLY A 552 21.76 -32.42 -46.56
C GLY A 552 21.53 -33.90 -46.28
N VAL A 553 20.73 -34.58 -47.11
CA VAL A 553 20.51 -36.04 -47.00
C VAL A 553 21.83 -36.80 -47.14
N ALA A 554 22.66 -36.46 -48.13
CA ALA A 554 23.96 -37.10 -48.33
C ALA A 554 24.93 -36.88 -47.15
N GLU A 555 24.82 -35.75 -46.44
CA GLU A 555 25.59 -35.42 -45.24
C GLU A 555 24.94 -35.93 -43.94
N HIS A 556 23.94 -36.82 -44.03
CA HIS A 556 23.23 -37.39 -42.88
C HIS A 556 22.59 -36.33 -41.97
N LEU A 557 22.03 -35.26 -42.59
CA LEU A 557 21.38 -34.15 -41.89
C LEU A 557 20.31 -34.62 -40.90
N PHE A 558 19.52 -35.64 -41.24
CA PHE A 558 18.43 -36.08 -40.37
C PHE A 558 18.91 -37.01 -39.25
N ASP A 559 20.02 -37.73 -39.45
CA ASP A 559 20.58 -38.66 -38.48
C ASP A 559 21.49 -37.97 -37.44
N ASN A 560 22.19 -36.90 -37.84
CA ASN A 560 23.24 -36.25 -37.04
C ASN A 560 22.77 -34.97 -36.30
N THR A 561 21.47 -34.81 -36.09
CA THR A 561 20.87 -33.53 -35.65
C THR A 561 20.00 -33.64 -34.39
N PHE A 562 19.95 -34.83 -33.79
CA PHE A 562 19.25 -35.11 -32.53
C PHE A 562 19.86 -34.36 -31.34
#